data_AF-A0A497L5N2-F1
#
_entry.id   AF-A0A497L5N2-F1
#
_cell.length_a   1.000
_cell.length_b   1.000
_cell.length_c   1.000
_cell.angle_alpha   90.00
_cell.angle_beta   90.00
_cell.angle_gamma   90.00
#
_symmetry.space_group_name_H-M   'P 1'
#
loop_
_entity.id
_entity.type
_entity.pdbx_description
1 polymer ?
#
loop_
_entity_poly.entity_id
_entity_poly.type
_entity_poly.pdbx_seq_one_letter_code
_entity_poly.pdbx_strand_id
1 'polypeptide(L)' 'MSEKGIHKQYIIKDGKLERRLPFCNRCGRGYFMADHGDRYTCGRCGFTIFKTDARKRQSA' A
#
# COMPACT_ATOMS: atom_id res chain seq x y z
N MET A 1 7.74 20.36 -9.06
CA MET A 1 7.26 19.36 -8.09
C MET A 1 5.89 18.89 -8.55
N SER A 2 5.77 17.68 -9.09
CA SER A 2 4.48 17.18 -9.57
C SER A 2 3.67 16.67 -8.39
N GLU A 3 2.71 17.47 -7.92
CA GLU A 3 1.77 17.09 -6.87
C GLU A 3 0.93 15.90 -7.36
N LYS A 4 1.40 14.68 -7.09
CA LYS A 4 0.63 13.45 -7.32
C LYS A 4 -0.47 13.39 -6.25
N GLY A 5 -1.58 14.05 -6.54
CA GLY A 5 -2.75 14.07 -5.67
C GLY A 5 -3.28 12.66 -5.37
N ILE A 6 -3.88 12.53 -4.18
CA ILE A 6 -4.39 11.27 -3.60
C ILE A 6 -5.36 10.52 -4.51
N HIS A 7 -6.05 11.23 -5.43
CA HIS A 7 -6.96 10.62 -6.41
C HIS A 7 -6.27 9.60 -7.33
N LYS A 8 -4.96 9.73 -7.58
CA LYS A 8 -4.21 8.83 -8.47
C LYS A 8 -4.01 7.43 -7.88
N GLN A 9 -4.23 7.27 -6.57
CA GLN A 9 -4.12 6.00 -5.87
C GLN A 9 -5.41 5.16 -5.97
N TYR A 10 -6.47 5.71 -6.56
CA TYR A 10 -7.70 4.98 -6.84
C TYR A 10 -7.79 4.66 -8.32
N ILE A 11 -8.07 3.41 -8.65
CA ILE A 11 -8.34 2.94 -10.01
C ILE A 11 -9.79 2.45 -10.04
N ILE A 12 -10.51 2.77 -11.09
CA ILE A 12 -11.79 2.13 -11.38
C ILE A 12 -11.51 1.01 -12.37
N LYS A 13 -11.72 -0.24 -11.96
CA LYS A 13 -11.74 -1.39 -12.87
C LYS A 13 -13.12 -2.00 -12.88
N ASP A 14 -13.74 -2.11 -14.05
CA ASP A 14 -15.03 -2.76 -14.25
C ASP A 14 -16.13 -2.28 -13.28
N GLY A 15 -16.16 -0.96 -13.01
CA GLY A 15 -17.11 -0.33 -12.08
C GLY A 15 -16.77 -0.51 -10.59
N LYS A 16 -15.68 -1.19 -10.24
CA LYS A 16 -15.19 -1.36 -8.87
C LYS A 16 -14.00 -0.44 -8.58
N LEU A 17 -14.07 0.24 -7.44
CA LEU A 17 -13.01 1.11 -6.94
C LEU A 17 -11.91 0.26 -6.30
N GLU A 18 -10.84 -0.01 -7.04
CA GLU A 18 -9.62 -0.65 -6.55
C GLU A 18 -8.63 0.40 -6.02
N ARG A 19 -7.95 0.07 -4.93
CA ARG A 19 -6.93 0.93 -4.31
C ARG A 19 -5.54 0.43 -4.73
N ARG A 20 -4.64 1.33 -5.13
CA ARG A 20 -3.26 0.98 -5.49
C ARG A 20 -2.39 0.65 -4.30
N LEU A 21 -2.52 1.39 -3.21
CA LEU A 21 -1.71 1.21 -2.00
C LEU A 21 -2.61 0.86 -0.81
N PRO A 22 -2.11 0.02 0.13
CA PRO A 22 -2.85 -0.30 1.34
C PRO A 22 -2.91 0.91 2.28
N PHE A 23 -3.95 0.94 3.12
CA PHE A 23 -4.02 1.88 4.23
C PHE A 23 -3.23 1.38 5.43
N CYS A 24 -2.73 2.31 6.24
CA CYS A 24 -2.18 1.98 7.53
C CYS A 24 -3.28 1.51 8.48
N ASN A 25 -3.14 0.29 9.01
CA ASN A 25 -4.03 -0.29 10.02
C ASN A 25 -4.08 0.54 11.33
N ARG A 26 -3.00 1.24 11.68
CA ARG A 26 -2.93 2.07 12.89
C ARG A 26 -3.48 3.49 12.69
N CYS A 27 -3.15 4.12 11.56
CA CYS A 27 -3.61 5.50 11.29
C CYS A 27 -5.02 5.57 10.69
N GLY A 28 -5.54 4.47 10.15
CA GLY A 28 -6.88 4.39 9.61
C GLY A 28 -7.03 4.87 8.17
N ARG A 29 -8.29 4.99 7.75
CA ARG A 29 -8.70 5.34 6.37
C ARG A 29 -8.18 6.74 6.00
N GLY A 30 -7.51 6.83 4.84
CA GLY A 30 -6.90 8.07 4.34
C GLY A 30 -5.38 8.11 4.44
N TYR A 31 -4.75 7.23 5.25
CA TYR A 31 -3.29 7.11 5.33
C TYR A 31 -2.77 5.97 4.48
N PHE A 32 -2.33 6.30 3.27
CA PHE A 32 -1.66 5.32 2.40
C PHE A 32 -0.26 4.99 2.92
N MET A 33 0.06 3.71 2.92
CA MET A 33 1.43 3.26 3.16
C MET A 33 2.23 3.43 1.87
N ALA A 34 3.47 3.90 1.97
CA ALA A 34 4.39 3.99 0.84
C ALA A 34 4.91 2.60 0.50
N ASP A 35 4.92 2.26 -0.79
CA ASP A 35 5.50 1.03 -1.29
C ASP A 35 6.98 1.25 -1.63
N HIS A 36 7.86 0.49 -0.98
CA HIS A 36 9.31 0.49 -1.20
C HIS A 36 9.80 -0.72 -2.00
N GLY A 37 8.89 -1.59 -2.46
CA GLY A 37 9.20 -2.81 -3.21
C GLY A 37 9.27 -4.05 -2.30
N ASP A 38 10.08 -3.99 -1.25
CA ASP A 38 10.25 -5.04 -0.22
C ASP A 38 9.28 -4.89 0.96
N ARG A 39 8.78 -3.66 1.19
CA ARG A 39 7.94 -3.31 2.33
C ARG A 39 6.98 -2.18 2.03
N TYR A 40 5.93 -2.11 2.84
CA TYR A 40 5.04 -0.96 2.96
C TYR A 40 5.36 -0.22 4.24
N THR A 41 5.57 1.09 4.18
CA THR A 41 5.89 1.90 5.37
C THR A 41 4.93 3.08 5.49
N CYS A 42 4.41 3.32 6.69
CA CYS A 42 3.55 4.46 6.99
C CYS A 42 4.40 5.68 7.39
N GLY A 43 4.33 6.75 6.59
CA GLY A 43 5.04 8.00 6.88
C GLY A 43 4.52 8.78 8.10
N ARG A 44 3.34 8.44 8.65
CA ARG A 44 2.78 9.11 9.83
C ARG A 44 3.11 8.45 11.16
N CYS A 45 3.05 7.12 11.24
CA CYS A 45 3.28 6.37 12.49
C CYS A 45 4.51 5.46 12.47
N GLY A 46 5.26 5.40 11.36
CA GLY A 46 6.43 4.51 11.22
C GLY A 46 6.12 3.02 11.08
N PHE A 47 4.83 2.63 11.04
CA PHE A 47 4.45 1.23 10.92
C PHE A 47 4.89 0.66 9.58
N THR A 48 5.56 -0.49 9.61
CA THR A 48 6.12 -1.15 8.43
C THR A 48 5.58 -2.56 8.31
N ILE A 49 5.12 -2.93 7.12
CA ILE A 49 4.67 -4.27 6.76
C ILE A 49 5.63 -4.77 5.68
N PHE A 50 6.39 -5.82 5.99
CA PHE A 50 7.24 -6.46 4.99
C PHE A 50 6.38 -7.32 4.08
N LYS A 51 6.60 -7.23 2.77
CA LYS A 51 5.96 -8.11 1.79
C LYS A 51 6.66 -9.46 1.92
N THR A 52 6.19 -10.29 2.85
CA THR A 52 6.66 -11.67 2.95
C THR A 52 6.20 -12.38 1.68
N ASP A 53 7.14 -12.70 0.80
CA ASP A 53 6.91 -13.49 -0.40
C ASP A 53 6.46 -14.89 0.04
N ALA A 54 5.14 -15.05 0.25
CA ALA A 54 4.53 -16.31 0.65
C ALA A 54 4.71 -17.43 -0.40
N ARG A 55 5.38 -17.13 -1.52
CA ARG A 55 5.78 -18.09 -2.56
C ARG A 55 6.96 -18.98 -2.14
N LYS A 56 7.79 -18.59 -1.16
CA LYS A 56 9.02 -19.34 -0.81
C LYS A 56 8.91 -20.37 0.31
N ARG A 57 7.70 -20.85 0.67
CA ARG A 57 7.51 -21.93 1.66
C ARG A 57 6.93 -23.24 1.10
N GLN A 58 6.72 -23.37 -0.22
CA GLN A 58 6.20 -24.60 -0.83
C GLN A 58 7.25 -25.46 -1.56
N SER A 59 8.55 -25.19 -1.38
CA SER A 59 9.59 -26.04 -1.97
C SER A 59 10.91 -25.99 -1.20
N ALA A 60 10.96 -26.73 -0.09
CA ALA A 60 12.07 -27.56 0.37
C ALA A 60 11.67 -28.26 1.68
#